data_AF-A0A7W1ACA6-F1
#
_entry.id   AF-A0A7W1ACA6-F1
#
_cell.length_a   1.000
_cell.length_b   1.000
_cell.length_c   1.000
_cell.angle_alpha   90.00
_cell.angle_beta   90.00
_cell.angle_gamma   90.00
#
_symmetry.space_group_name_H-M   'P 1'
#
loop_
_entity.id
_entity.type
_entity.pdbx_description
1 polymer ?
#
loop_
_entity_poly.entity_id
_entity_poly.type
_entity_poly.pdbx_seq_one_letter_code
_entity_poly.pdbx_strand_id
1 'polypeptide(L)' 'MSPGAWDSLYLVLALLFMARFFYFYAFGVHFGDRALSRSAALAILVFAVAAVVFFARVLL' A
#
# COMPACT_ATOMS: atom_id res chain seq x y z
N MET A 1 8.78 5.12 22.34
CA MET A 1 7.52 5.07 21.56
C MET A 1 6.83 3.74 21.84
N SER A 2 5.50 3.72 21.99
CA SER A 2 4.75 2.49 22.25
C SER A 2 4.63 1.62 20.99
N PRO A 3 4.45 0.29 21.12
CA PRO A 3 4.20 -0.59 19.99
C PRO A 3 3.02 -0.14 19.09
N GLY A 4 1.92 0.31 19.71
CA GLY A 4 0.75 0.81 18.96
C GLY A 4 1.02 2.10 18.15
N ALA A 5 1.96 2.95 18.60
CA ALA A 5 2.36 4.13 17.83
C ALA A 5 3.13 3.75 16.55
N TRP A 6 3.96 2.70 16.63
CA TRP A 6 4.65 2.14 15.47
C TRP A 6 3.66 1.48 14.50
N ASP A 7 2.73 0.67 15.00
CA ASP A 7 1.71 0.03 14.16
C ASP A 7 0.83 1.06 13.43
N SER A 8 0.47 2.17 14.10
CA SER A 8 -0.23 3.29 13.48
C SER A 8 0.60 3.98 12.38
N LEU A 9 1.89 4.20 12.63
CA LEU A 9 2.79 4.76 11.62
C LEU A 9 2.92 3.84 10.40
N TYR A 10 3.08 2.54 10.62
CA TYR A 10 3.18 1.56 9.54
C TYR A 10 1.87 1.45 8.75
N LEU A 11 0.71 1.54 9.40
CA LEU A 11 -0.58 1.62 8.73
C LEU A 11 -0.65 2.84 7.80
N VAL A 12 -0.30 4.03 8.30
CA VAL A 12 -0.30 5.27 7.49
C VAL A 12 0.64 5.14 6.30
N LEU A 13 1.86 4.61 6.52
CA LEU A 13 2.82 4.40 5.44
C LEU A 13 2.27 3.41 4.39
N ALA A 14 1.68 2.30 4.81
CA ALA A 14 1.09 1.33 3.89
C ALA A 14 0.02 1.97 3.00
N LEU A 15 -0.88 2.77 3.58
CA LEU A 15 -1.91 3.49 2.82
C LEU A 15 -1.31 4.50 1.83
N LEU A 16 -0.30 5.26 2.24
CA LEU A 16 0.38 6.22 1.36
C LEU A 16 1.12 5.53 0.21
N PHE A 17 1.80 4.41 0.47
CA PHE A 17 2.42 3.62 -0.59
C PHE A 17 1.38 3.05 -1.54
N MET A 18 0.26 2.51 -1.02
CA MET A 18 -0.83 2.01 -1.85
C MET A 18 -1.38 3.10 -2.78
N ALA A 19 -1.60 4.32 -2.27
CA ALA A 19 -2.03 5.46 -3.08
C ALA A 19 -1.00 5.83 -4.17
N ARG A 20 0.29 5.80 -3.85
CA ARG A 20 1.37 6.03 -4.84
C ARG A 20 1.38 4.95 -5.94
N PHE A 21 1.20 3.68 -5.59
CA PHE A 21 1.14 2.62 -6.58
C PHE A 21 -0.13 2.67 -7.42
N PHE A 22 -1.23 3.20 -6.88
CA PHE A 22 -2.42 3.48 -7.69
C PHE A 22 -2.12 4.48 -8.82
N TYR A 23 -1.32 5.53 -8.55
CA TYR A 23 -0.84 6.43 -9.60
C TYR A 23 -0.03 5.69 -10.67
N PHE A 24 0.92 4.85 -10.29
CA PHE A 24 1.73 4.08 -11.26
C PHE A 24 0.91 3.05 -12.04
N TYR A 25 -0.10 2.46 -11.41
CA TYR A 25 -1.05 1.60 -12.07
C TYR A 25 -1.80 2.37 -13.17
N ALA A 26 -2.42 3.50 -12.82
CA ALA A 26 -3.15 4.34 -13.76
C ALA A 26 -2.24 4.86 -14.89
N PHE A 27 -1.03 5.31 -14.56
CA PHE A 27 -0.03 5.73 -15.54
C PHE A 27 0.34 4.58 -16.49
N GLY A 28 0.67 3.40 -15.96
CA GLY A 28 1.01 2.24 -16.78
C GLY A 28 -0.13 1.80 -17.69
N VAL A 29 -1.38 1.86 -17.21
CA VAL A 29 -2.57 1.60 -18.04
C VAL A 29 -2.71 2.65 -19.15
N HIS A 30 -2.56 3.94 -18.82
CA HIS A 30 -2.73 5.04 -19.77
C HIS A 30 -1.70 5.01 -20.90
N PHE A 31 -0.44 4.70 -20.60
CA PHE A 31 0.65 4.65 -21.58
C PHE A 31 0.88 3.25 -22.18
N GLY A 32 0.04 2.26 -21.84
CA GLY A 32 0.16 0.89 -22.37
C GLY A 32 1.32 0.07 -21.80
N ASP A 33 1.99 0.55 -20.76
CA ASP A 33 3.04 -0.20 -20.06
C ASP A 33 2.43 -1.26 -19.12
N ARG A 34 2.29 -2.46 -19.67
CA ARG A 34 1.76 -3.63 -18.96
C ARG A 34 2.67 -4.10 -17.83
N ALA A 35 3.98 -3.90 -17.92
CA ALA A 35 4.91 -4.33 -16.87
C ALA A 35 4.81 -3.41 -15.65
N LEU A 36 4.74 -2.10 -15.88
CA LEU A 36 4.55 -1.11 -14.82
C LEU A 36 3.17 -1.27 -14.15
N SER A 37 2.09 -1.39 -14.93
CA SER A 37 0.75 -1.55 -14.34
C SER A 37 0.61 -2.85 -13.53
N ARG A 38 1.13 -3.97 -14.02
CA ARG A 38 1.10 -5.25 -13.26
C ARG A 38 1.95 -5.19 -11.99
N SER A 39 3.14 -4.61 -12.06
CA SER A 39 4.00 -4.46 -10.86
C SER A 39 3.38 -3.51 -9.84
N ALA A 40 2.75 -2.42 -10.29
CA ALA A 40 2.00 -1.52 -9.43
C ALA A 40 0.78 -2.20 -8.79
N ALA A 41 0.04 -3.03 -9.52
CA ALA A 41 -1.08 -3.81 -8.97
C ALA A 41 -0.62 -4.79 -7.88
N LEU A 42 0.51 -5.47 -8.08
CA LEU A 42 1.11 -6.34 -7.06
C LEU A 42 1.52 -5.56 -5.82
N ALA A 43 2.13 -4.39 -6.00
CA ALA A 43 2.49 -3.53 -4.88
C ALA A 43 1.25 -3.05 -4.08
N ILE A 44 0.18 -2.63 -4.77
CA ILE A 44 -1.10 -2.29 -4.14
C ILE A 44 -1.59 -3.45 -3.25
N LEU A 45 -1.57 -4.68 -3.76
CA LEU A 45 -2.00 -5.85 -3.00
C LEU A 45 -1.14 -6.06 -1.74
N VAL A 46 0.18 -5.96 -1.85
CA VAL A 46 1.10 -6.10 -0.70
C VAL A 46 0.82 -5.05 0.37
N PHE A 47 0.66 -3.78 -0.02
CA PHE A 47 0.37 -2.72 0.94
C PHE A 47 -1.05 -2.80 1.50
N ALA A 48 -2.03 -3.31 0.75
CA ALA A 48 -3.36 -3.59 1.27
C ALA A 48 -3.32 -4.66 2.37
N VAL A 49 -2.60 -5.77 2.14
CA VAL A 49 -2.42 -6.82 3.16
C VAL A 49 -1.72 -6.26 4.40
N ALA A 50 -0.65 -5.49 4.21
CA ALA A 50 0.06 -4.86 5.33
C ALA A 50 -0.87 -3.91 6.11
N ALA A 51 -1.66 -3.08 5.43
CA ALA A 51 -2.61 -2.17 6.06
C ALA A 51 -3.64 -2.93 6.90
N VAL A 52 -4.18 -4.03 6.41
CA VAL A 52 -5.12 -4.87 7.18
C VAL A 52 -4.46 -5.43 8.45
N VAL A 53 -3.22 -5.92 8.35
CA VAL A 53 -2.47 -6.46 9.49
C VAL A 53 -2.22 -5.38 10.55
N PHE A 54 -1.71 -4.23 10.15
CA PHE A 54 -1.44 -3.14 11.10
C PHE A 54 -2.72 -2.56 11.69
N PHE A 55 -3.79 -2.44 10.90
CA PHE A 55 -5.10 -2.03 11.39
C PHE A 55 -5.62 -2.99 12.46
N ALA A 56 -5.57 -4.30 12.22
CA ALA A 56 -5.97 -5.30 13.21
C ALA A 56 -5.13 -5.20 14.50
N ARG A 57 -3.82 -4.97 14.38
CA ARG A 57 -2.92 -4.80 15.54
C ARG A 57 -3.16 -3.51 16.33
N VAL A 58 -3.65 -2.45 15.69
CA VAL A 58 -4.02 -1.20 16.38
C VAL A 58 -5.31 -1.36 17.19
N LEU A 59 -6.20 -2.28 16.78
CA LEU A 59 -7.48 -2.54 17.45
C LEU A 59 -7.40 -3.53 18.63
N LEU A 60 -6.37 -4.38 18.66
CA LEU A 60 -6.14 -5.41 19.68
C LEU A 60 -5.22 -4.89 20.79
#